data_AF-A0A7Y2C7I4-F1
#
_entry.id   AF-A0A7Y2C7I4-F1
#
_cell.length_a   1.000
_cell.length_b   1.000
_cell.length_c   1.000
_cell.angle_alpha   90.00
_cell.angle_beta   90.00
_cell.angle_gamma   90.00
#
_symmetry.space_group_name_H-M   'P 1'
#
loop_
_entity.id
_entity.type
_entity.pdbx_description
1 polymer ?
#
loop_
_entity_poly.entity_id
_entity_poly.type
_entity_poly.pdbx_seq_one_letter_code
_entity_poly.pdbx_strand_id
1 'polypeptide(L)'
;MIVYSASRADFTSDVLSNQIEKKILDAFSLRLGRRTSRAEIESWKNSMQYMNNVLIAGDIPEDAGVAIEYQVPLTSKRVDFILSGADAENRDTAVIVELKQWSDVEATSKDAIVQTFVGGAVREVAHPSYQAWTYAALIRDFNVEVQDGNISLHPCAYLHNCSDPSAIKSAFYSEHAARAPVFVRDDADRLSEFLKQHVRYGDKSRILYKIDHGRLRPSKNLADHLASLLQGNREFEMIDDQKVVYET
;
A
#
# COMPACT_ATOMS: atom_id res chain seq x y z
N MET A 1 -9.04 -6.70 7.18
CA MET A 1 -8.41 -7.24 8.41
C MET A 1 -7.01 -6.67 8.51
N ILE A 2 -6.74 -5.81 9.49
CA ILE A 2 -5.38 -5.33 9.79
C ILE A 2 -4.63 -6.41 10.57
N VAL A 3 -3.32 -6.58 10.37
CA VAL A 3 -2.51 -7.47 11.23
C VAL A 3 -1.93 -6.70 12.41
N TYR A 4 -1.17 -5.64 12.13
CA TYR A 4 -0.60 -4.75 13.15
C TYR A 4 -1.19 -3.35 13.00
N SER A 5 -1.57 -2.73 14.11
CA SER A 5 -2.04 -1.35 14.16
C SER A 5 -1.52 -0.65 15.41
N ALA A 6 -1.01 0.56 15.28
CA ALA A 6 -0.51 1.36 16.39
C ALA A 6 -0.58 2.86 16.08
N SER A 7 -0.30 3.71 17.07
CA SER A 7 0.05 5.10 16.78
C SER A 7 1.42 5.18 16.11
N ARG A 8 1.72 6.28 15.41
CA ARG A 8 3.05 6.55 14.84
C ARG A 8 4.11 6.54 15.94
N ALA A 9 3.81 7.07 17.13
CA ALA A 9 4.65 7.00 18.33
C ALA A 9 5.03 5.57 18.72
N ASP A 10 4.01 4.72 18.88
CA ASP A 10 4.20 3.32 19.27
C ASP A 10 4.93 2.52 18.19
N PHE A 11 4.59 2.76 16.91
CA PHE A 11 5.29 2.15 15.78
C PHE A 11 6.79 2.50 15.81
N THR A 12 7.14 3.77 16.00
CA THR A 12 8.54 4.18 16.13
C THR A 12 9.21 3.49 17.32
N SER A 13 8.56 3.43 18.48
CA SER A 13 9.09 2.72 19.65
C SER A 13 9.32 1.23 19.35
N ASP A 14 8.40 0.58 18.65
CA ASP A 14 8.50 -0.83 18.27
C ASP A 14 9.64 -1.09 17.29
N VAL A 15 9.88 -0.19 16.33
CA VAL A 15 11.01 -0.27 15.41
C VAL A 15 12.33 -0.05 16.15
N LEU A 16 12.45 1.01 16.94
CA LEU A 16 13.70 1.36 17.64
C LEU A 16 14.09 0.34 18.71
N SER A 17 13.11 -0.34 19.33
CA SER A 17 13.34 -1.42 20.30
C SER A 17 13.53 -2.80 19.66
N ASN A 18 13.57 -2.88 18.32
CA ASN A 18 13.66 -4.14 17.56
C ASN A 18 12.56 -5.14 17.95
N GLN A 19 11.34 -4.66 18.17
CA GLN A 19 10.17 -5.48 18.49
C GLN A 19 9.17 -5.57 17.34
N ILE A 20 9.31 -4.74 16.30
CA ILE A 20 8.32 -4.60 15.24
C ILE A 20 8.03 -5.92 14.51
N GLU A 21 9.06 -6.65 14.08
CA GLU A 21 8.89 -7.91 13.35
C GLU A 21 8.26 -8.99 14.22
N LYS A 22 8.58 -9.00 15.52
CA LYS A 22 7.99 -9.94 16.48
C LYS A 22 6.51 -9.62 16.71
N LYS A 23 6.17 -8.34 16.89
CA LYS A 23 4.77 -7.91 17.09
C LYS A 23 3.92 -8.19 15.86
N ILE A 24 4.44 -7.94 14.66
CA ILE A 24 3.76 -8.30 13.42
C ILE A 24 3.57 -9.82 13.36
N LEU A 25 4.61 -10.61 13.62
CA LEU A 25 4.55 -12.08 13.61
C LEU A 25 3.53 -12.65 14.60
N ASP A 26 3.52 -12.16 15.84
CA ASP A 26 2.61 -12.60 16.89
C ASP A 26 1.16 -12.28 16.50
N ALA A 27 0.90 -11.07 15.99
CA ALA A 27 -0.41 -10.66 15.52
C ALA A 27 -0.85 -11.44 14.26
N PHE A 28 0.07 -11.69 13.32
CA PHE A 28 -0.18 -12.46 12.11
C PHE A 28 -0.59 -13.89 12.44
N SER A 29 0.17 -14.54 13.34
CA SER A 29 -0.11 -15.90 13.79
C SER A 29 -1.46 -16.01 14.49
N LEU A 30 -1.79 -15.02 15.33
CA LEU A 30 -3.07 -14.97 16.05
C LEU A 30 -4.26 -14.77 15.12
N ARG A 31 -4.16 -13.85 14.14
CA ARG A 31 -5.29 -13.46 13.28
C ARG A 31 -5.49 -14.38 12.08
N LEU A 32 -4.41 -14.90 11.49
CA LEU A 32 -4.47 -15.73 10.28
C LEU A 32 -4.30 -17.23 10.55
N GLY A 33 -3.89 -17.63 11.75
CA GLY A 33 -3.73 -19.04 12.14
C GLY A 33 -2.68 -19.80 11.35
N ARG A 34 -1.72 -19.10 10.72
CA ARG A 34 -0.69 -19.68 9.85
C ARG A 34 0.69 -19.16 10.22
N ARG A 35 1.71 -19.98 9.97
CA ARG A 35 3.12 -19.58 10.06
C ARG A 35 3.55 -18.89 8.77
N THR A 36 4.33 -17.84 8.91
CA THR A 36 4.96 -17.10 7.81
C THR A 36 6.40 -17.59 7.58
N SER A 37 6.97 -17.29 6.42
CA SER A 37 8.35 -17.64 6.08
C SER A 37 9.37 -16.74 6.78
N ARG A 38 10.60 -17.24 6.96
CA ARG A 38 11.70 -16.41 7.49
C ARG A 38 11.98 -15.18 6.61
N ALA A 39 11.87 -15.33 5.29
CA ALA A 39 12.11 -14.23 4.36
C ALA A 39 11.07 -13.10 4.53
N GLU A 40 9.82 -13.44 4.84
CA GLU A 40 8.76 -12.47 5.10
C GLU A 40 9.00 -11.73 6.43
N ILE A 41 9.43 -12.43 7.49
CA ILE A 41 9.83 -11.77 8.75
C ILE A 41 10.97 -10.77 8.54
N GLU A 42 12.02 -11.17 7.80
CA GLU A 42 13.14 -10.27 7.48
C GLU A 42 12.68 -9.08 6.62
N SER A 43 11.71 -9.30 5.73
CA SER A 43 11.14 -8.22 4.91
C SER A 43 10.45 -7.15 5.74
N TRP A 44 9.70 -7.54 6.77
CA TRP A 44 9.10 -6.59 7.72
C TRP A 44 10.18 -5.82 8.47
N LYS A 45 11.15 -6.54 9.05
CA LYS A 45 12.25 -5.91 9.79
C LYS A 45 12.98 -4.85 8.96
N ASN A 46 13.26 -5.15 7.70
CA ASN A 46 13.95 -4.23 6.80
C ASN A 46 13.07 -3.04 6.43
N SER A 47 11.87 -3.30 5.90
CA SER A 47 11.02 -2.25 5.33
C SER A 47 10.49 -1.28 6.38
N MET A 48 10.23 -1.76 7.61
CA MET A 48 9.74 -0.90 8.69
C MET A 48 10.79 0.08 9.20
N GLN A 49 12.08 -0.23 9.10
CA GLN A 49 13.15 0.74 9.39
C GLN A 49 13.13 1.90 8.40
N TYR A 50 12.98 1.61 7.10
CA TYR A 50 12.87 2.64 6.07
C TYR A 50 11.63 3.51 6.27
N MET A 51 10.47 2.92 6.55
CA MET A 51 9.27 3.68 6.83
C MET A 51 9.40 4.54 8.09
N ASN A 52 9.96 4.01 9.18
CA ASN A 52 10.18 4.80 10.39
C ASN A 52 11.05 6.04 10.12
N ASN A 53 12.12 5.91 9.34
CA ASN A 53 12.97 7.04 8.98
C ASN A 53 12.21 8.11 8.19
N VAL A 54 11.39 7.68 7.22
CA VAL A 54 10.55 8.57 6.40
C VAL A 54 9.51 9.30 7.27
N LEU A 55 8.87 8.60 8.23
CA LEU A 55 7.87 9.21 9.11
C LEU A 55 8.50 10.24 10.06
N ILE A 56 9.69 9.96 10.60
CA ILE A 56 10.44 10.89 11.45
C ILE A 56 10.88 12.11 10.65
N ALA A 57 11.48 11.92 9.48
CA ALA A 57 11.94 13.01 8.62
C ALA A 57 10.77 13.90 8.14
N GLY A 58 9.61 13.30 7.88
CA GLY A 58 8.38 14.02 7.54
C GLY A 58 7.77 14.79 8.70
N ASP A 59 8.24 14.57 9.93
CA ASP A 59 7.63 15.14 11.14
C ASP A 59 6.12 14.83 11.15
N ILE A 60 5.82 13.55 10.94
CA ILE A 60 4.45 13.02 10.93
C ILE A 60 3.92 13.01 12.37
N PRO A 61 2.67 13.46 12.61
CA PRO A 61 2.08 13.54 13.94
C PRO A 61 2.20 12.23 14.74
N GLU A 62 2.45 12.36 16.04
CA GLU A 62 2.64 11.21 16.93
C GLU A 62 1.42 10.31 17.06
N ASP A 63 0.25 10.92 16.99
CA ASP A 63 -1.06 10.32 17.05
C ASP A 63 -1.62 9.93 15.67
N ALA A 64 -0.83 10.03 14.59
CA ALA A 64 -1.19 9.43 13.31
C ALA A 64 -1.28 7.90 13.45
N GLY A 65 -2.20 7.26 12.73
CA GLY A 65 -2.37 5.82 12.76
C GLY A 65 -1.42 5.12 11.80
N VAL A 66 -0.82 4.02 12.22
CA VAL A 66 -0.03 3.11 11.39
C VAL A 66 -0.70 1.76 11.37
N ALA A 67 -0.94 1.21 10.18
CA ALA A 67 -1.33 -0.18 9.99
C ALA A 67 -0.39 -0.89 9.02
N ILE A 68 -0.14 -2.17 9.29
CA ILE A 68 0.74 -3.03 8.49
C ILE A 68 -0.01 -4.32 8.16
N GLU A 69 0.21 -4.81 6.95
CA GLU A 69 -0.38 -6.05 6.43
C GLU A 69 -1.92 -6.02 6.51
N TYR A 70 -2.52 -4.98 5.91
CA TYR A 70 -3.98 -4.87 5.81
C TYR A 70 -4.50 -5.73 4.66
N GLN A 71 -5.29 -6.76 5.00
CA GLN A 71 -5.96 -7.58 4.00
C GLN A 71 -7.06 -6.79 3.27
N VAL A 72 -6.89 -6.64 1.96
CA VAL A 72 -7.82 -5.97 1.06
C VAL A 72 -9.14 -6.77 1.01
N PRO A 73 -10.30 -6.13 1.18
CA PRO A 73 -11.60 -6.80 1.20
C PRO A 73 -11.80 -7.78 0.04
N LEU A 74 -12.35 -8.96 0.34
CA LEU A 74 -12.69 -10.00 -0.63
C LEU A 74 -11.49 -10.59 -1.42
N THR A 75 -10.26 -10.31 -1.01
CA THR A 75 -9.05 -10.89 -1.61
C THR A 75 -8.16 -11.53 -0.55
N SER A 76 -7.17 -12.30 -0.98
CA SER A 76 -6.06 -12.74 -0.14
C SER A 76 -4.88 -11.76 -0.14
N LYS A 77 -4.97 -10.68 -0.93
CA LYS A 77 -3.91 -9.68 -1.09
C LYS A 77 -3.91 -8.70 0.09
N ARG A 78 -2.74 -8.15 0.37
CA ARG A 78 -2.50 -7.31 1.54
C ARG A 78 -1.75 -6.06 1.13
N VAL A 79 -2.13 -4.94 1.72
CA VAL A 79 -1.39 -3.68 1.67
C VAL A 79 -0.29 -3.75 2.71
N ASP A 80 0.94 -3.43 2.31
CA ASP A 80 2.11 -3.52 3.18
C ASP A 80 2.02 -2.51 4.34
N PHE A 81 1.69 -1.25 4.04
CA PHE A 81 1.68 -0.17 5.02
C PHE A 81 0.57 0.85 4.74
N ILE A 82 -0.10 1.31 5.79
CA ILE A 82 -1.09 2.39 5.75
C ILE A 82 -0.75 3.42 6.82
N LEU A 83 -0.69 4.69 6.43
CA LEU A 83 -0.63 5.83 7.34
C LEU A 83 -1.98 6.56 7.34
N SER A 84 -2.61 6.77 8.49
CA SER A 84 -3.86 7.50 8.62
C SER A 84 -3.75 8.75 9.48
N GLY A 85 -4.61 9.73 9.19
CA GLY A 85 -4.78 10.93 9.99
C GLY A 85 -5.73 11.90 9.30
N ALA A 86 -5.46 13.19 9.37
CA ALA A 86 -6.26 14.18 8.67
C ALA A 86 -5.39 15.11 7.80
N ASP A 87 -5.97 15.58 6.70
CA ASP A 87 -5.32 16.52 5.79
C ASP A 87 -5.31 17.96 6.34
N ALA A 88 -4.81 18.90 5.55
CA ALA A 88 -4.75 20.31 5.94
C ALA A 88 -6.13 20.93 6.24
N GLU A 89 -7.20 20.40 5.64
CA GLU A 89 -8.58 20.80 5.84
C GLU A 89 -9.30 20.02 6.95
N ASN A 90 -8.58 19.21 7.74
CA ASN A 90 -9.12 18.30 8.77
C ASN A 90 -10.07 17.22 8.22
N ARG A 91 -9.90 16.78 6.97
CA ARG A 91 -10.62 15.64 6.41
C ARG A 91 -9.85 14.36 6.68
N ASP A 92 -10.56 13.31 7.09
CA ASP A 92 -10.00 11.97 7.31
C ASP A 92 -9.32 11.47 6.01
N THR A 93 -8.10 10.97 6.16
CA THR A 93 -7.29 10.51 5.02
C THR A 93 -6.39 9.34 5.41
N ALA A 94 -6.08 8.51 4.42
CA ALA A 94 -5.13 7.43 4.56
C ALA A 94 -4.22 7.32 3.32
N VAL A 95 -2.93 7.22 3.56
CA VAL A 95 -1.93 6.91 2.54
C VAL A 95 -1.70 5.41 2.53
N ILE A 96 -1.84 4.78 1.36
CA ILE A 96 -1.59 3.36 1.11
C ILE A 96 -0.21 3.25 0.48
N VAL A 97 0.71 2.54 1.11
CA VAL A 97 2.10 2.40 0.63
C VAL A 97 2.38 0.94 0.30
N GLU A 98 2.67 0.66 -0.96
CA GLU A 98 3.26 -0.62 -1.40
C GLU A 98 4.78 -0.56 -1.22
N LEU A 99 5.35 -1.53 -0.52
CA LEU A 99 6.78 -1.58 -0.19
C LEU A 99 7.47 -2.67 -1.00
N LYS A 100 8.51 -2.28 -1.75
CA LYS A 100 9.33 -3.24 -2.50
C LYS A 100 10.79 -3.12 -2.08
N GLN A 101 11.40 -4.28 -1.81
CA GLN A 101 12.83 -4.38 -1.50
C GLN A 101 13.71 -4.53 -2.76
N TRP A 102 13.19 -4.20 -3.95
CA TRP A 102 13.89 -4.44 -5.22
C TRP A 102 15.07 -3.49 -5.37
N SER A 103 16.22 -4.02 -5.79
CA SER A 103 17.41 -3.22 -6.12
C SER A 103 17.41 -2.75 -7.56
N ASP A 104 16.99 -3.64 -8.47
CA ASP A 104 17.01 -3.44 -9.92
C ASP A 104 15.65 -3.74 -10.51
N VAL A 105 15.25 -2.94 -11.50
CA VAL A 105 13.99 -3.09 -12.23
C VAL A 105 14.26 -2.84 -13.70
N GLU A 106 13.68 -3.67 -14.55
CA GLU A 106 13.69 -3.52 -16.00
C GLU A 106 12.26 -3.25 -16.49
N ALA A 107 12.14 -2.30 -17.43
CA ALA A 107 10.87 -2.05 -18.10
C ALA A 107 10.58 -3.16 -19.11
N THR A 108 9.31 -3.49 -19.27
CA THR A 108 8.82 -4.39 -20.32
C THR A 108 7.96 -3.61 -21.32
N SER A 109 7.50 -4.28 -22.37
CA SER A 109 6.51 -3.74 -23.31
C SER A 109 5.06 -4.00 -22.90
N LYS A 110 4.82 -4.63 -21.74
CA LYS A 110 3.50 -5.05 -21.26
C LYS A 110 2.93 -4.02 -20.29
N ASP A 111 1.63 -3.74 -20.39
CA ASP A 111 0.98 -2.72 -19.58
C ASP A 111 1.07 -3.07 -18.09
N ALA A 112 1.56 -2.12 -17.27
CA ALA A 112 1.75 -2.30 -15.84
C ALA A 112 2.58 -3.53 -15.43
N ILE A 113 3.45 -4.07 -16.30
CA ILE A 113 4.35 -5.18 -15.95
C ILE A 113 5.80 -4.71 -16.01
N VAL A 114 6.57 -5.07 -14.98
CA VAL A 114 8.02 -4.87 -14.91
C VAL A 114 8.73 -6.19 -14.68
N GLN A 115 10.03 -6.24 -14.95
CA GLN A 115 10.86 -7.39 -14.69
C GLN A 115 11.87 -7.08 -13.58
N THR A 116 12.03 -7.98 -12.61
CA THR A 116 12.97 -7.80 -11.49
C THR A 116 13.37 -9.14 -10.87
N PHE A 117 14.46 -9.15 -10.09
CA PHE A 117 14.91 -10.34 -9.37
C PHE A 117 14.15 -10.49 -8.04
N VAL A 118 13.26 -11.49 -7.98
CA VAL A 118 12.44 -11.79 -6.81
C VAL A 118 12.36 -13.29 -6.59
N GLY A 119 12.36 -13.73 -5.33
CA GLY A 119 12.22 -15.16 -4.99
C GLY A 119 13.21 -16.09 -5.71
N GLY A 120 14.46 -15.64 -5.89
CA GLY A 120 15.56 -16.42 -6.45
C GLY A 120 15.65 -16.46 -7.98
N ALA A 121 14.83 -15.71 -8.70
CA ALA A 121 14.88 -15.65 -10.17
C ALA A 121 14.43 -14.29 -10.70
N VAL A 122 14.79 -13.98 -11.94
CA VAL A 122 14.20 -12.86 -12.69
C VAL A 122 12.78 -13.24 -13.09
N ARG A 123 11.80 -12.38 -12.78
CA ARG A 123 10.38 -12.62 -13.05
C ARG A 123 9.69 -11.34 -13.52
N GLU A 124 8.70 -11.50 -14.38
CA GLU A 124 7.70 -10.47 -14.66
C GLU A 124 6.72 -10.37 -13.49
N VAL A 125 6.47 -9.14 -13.03
CA VAL A 125 5.60 -8.84 -11.90
C VAL A 125 4.81 -7.55 -12.18
N ALA A 126 3.70 -7.36 -11.47
CA ALA A 126 2.93 -6.13 -11.56
C ALA A 126 3.78 -4.92 -11.12
N HIS A 127 3.61 -3.82 -11.83
CA HIS A 127 4.22 -2.54 -11.51
C HIS A 127 3.68 -2.06 -10.14
N PRO A 128 4.53 -1.68 -9.18
CA PRO A 128 4.13 -1.37 -7.82
C PRO A 128 3.15 -0.17 -7.72
N SER A 129 3.22 0.83 -8.61
CA SER A 129 2.15 1.84 -8.71
C SER A 129 0.78 1.25 -9.04
N TYR A 130 0.71 0.34 -10.02
CA TYR A 130 -0.54 -0.29 -10.40
C TYR A 130 -1.09 -1.11 -9.23
N GLN A 131 -0.23 -1.84 -8.54
CA GLN A 131 -0.59 -2.60 -7.34
C GLN A 131 -1.13 -1.70 -6.22
N ALA A 132 -0.42 -0.64 -5.83
CA ALA A 132 -0.88 0.28 -4.80
C ALA A 132 -2.22 0.95 -5.17
N TRP A 133 -2.35 1.36 -6.43
CA TRP A 133 -3.56 2.00 -6.93
C TRP A 133 -4.76 1.05 -6.98
N THR A 134 -4.58 -0.17 -7.50
CA THR A 134 -5.69 -1.15 -7.59
C THR A 134 -6.17 -1.59 -6.21
N TYR A 135 -5.27 -1.67 -5.21
CA TYR A 135 -5.68 -1.89 -3.82
C TYR A 135 -6.51 -0.73 -3.26
N ALA A 136 -6.10 0.52 -3.49
CA ALA A 136 -6.88 1.69 -3.08
C ALA A 136 -8.26 1.74 -3.78
N ALA A 137 -8.33 1.36 -5.05
CA ALA A 137 -9.57 1.25 -5.81
C ALA A 137 -10.51 0.18 -5.20
N LEU A 138 -10.00 -1.02 -4.93
CA LEU A 138 -10.78 -2.09 -4.30
C LEU A 138 -11.29 -1.71 -2.91
N ILE A 139 -10.46 -1.06 -2.09
CA ILE A 139 -10.90 -0.60 -0.77
C ILE A 139 -12.03 0.42 -0.92
N ARG A 140 -11.92 1.36 -1.86
CA ARG A 140 -12.96 2.35 -2.16
C ARG A 140 -14.25 1.73 -2.68
N ASP A 141 -14.15 0.68 -3.48
CA ASP A 141 -15.30 0.02 -4.10
C ASP A 141 -16.08 -0.86 -3.14
N PHE A 142 -15.47 -1.31 -2.04
CA PHE A 142 -16.13 -2.20 -1.09
C PHE A 142 -16.33 -1.62 0.30
N ASN A 143 -15.50 -0.68 0.76
CA ASN A 143 -15.62 -0.11 2.10
C ASN A 143 -16.53 1.12 2.09
N VAL A 144 -17.68 1.04 2.77
CA VAL A 144 -18.68 2.12 2.81
C VAL A 144 -18.11 3.44 3.35
N GLU A 145 -17.24 3.40 4.37
CA GLU A 145 -16.65 4.61 4.95
C GLU A 145 -15.75 5.35 3.95
N VAL A 146 -15.07 4.60 3.09
CA VAL A 146 -14.26 5.17 2.01
C VAL A 146 -15.15 5.61 0.85
N GLN A 147 -16.14 4.79 0.49
CA GLN A 147 -17.04 5.02 -0.64
C GLN A 147 -17.86 6.30 -0.50
N ASP A 148 -18.42 6.54 0.69
CA ASP A 148 -19.30 7.68 0.94
C ASP A 148 -18.51 9.01 1.11
N GLY A 149 -17.19 8.98 0.83
CA GLY A 149 -16.31 10.15 0.82
C GLY A 149 -15.79 10.56 2.20
N ASN A 150 -15.98 9.72 3.23
CA ASN A 150 -15.53 10.06 4.58
C ASN A 150 -14.03 9.90 4.74
N ILE A 151 -13.34 9.13 3.88
CA ILE A 151 -11.90 8.90 3.99
C ILE A 151 -11.27 8.99 2.60
N SER A 152 -10.34 9.93 2.40
CA SER A 152 -9.57 10.02 1.16
C SER A 152 -8.43 9.01 1.15
N LEU A 153 -8.23 8.29 0.04
CA LEU A 153 -7.13 7.33 -0.12
C LEU A 153 -6.10 7.82 -1.12
N HIS A 154 -4.83 7.81 -0.70
CA HIS A 154 -3.69 8.24 -1.50
C HIS A 154 -2.70 7.09 -1.65
N PRO A 155 -2.71 6.34 -2.77
CA PRO A 155 -1.78 5.25 -2.98
C PRO A 155 -0.40 5.77 -3.42
N CYS A 156 0.66 5.10 -3.00
CA CYS A 156 2.01 5.27 -3.53
C CYS A 156 2.82 3.98 -3.39
N ALA A 157 3.98 3.95 -4.02
CA ALA A 157 4.93 2.85 -3.92
C ALA A 157 6.30 3.34 -3.47
N TYR A 158 7.00 2.54 -2.67
CA TYR A 158 8.37 2.83 -2.24
C TYR A 158 9.29 1.63 -2.48
N LEU A 159 10.22 1.78 -3.43
CA LEU A 159 11.27 0.82 -3.75
C LEU A 159 12.55 1.22 -3.03
N HIS A 160 12.64 0.90 -1.74
CA HIS A 160 13.65 1.49 -0.85
C HIS A 160 15.09 0.97 -1.06
N ASN A 161 15.28 -0.05 -1.90
CA ASN A 161 16.61 -0.54 -2.30
C ASN A 161 16.99 -0.11 -3.73
N CYS A 162 16.04 0.42 -4.51
CA CYS A 162 16.23 0.72 -5.92
C CYS A 162 16.94 2.07 -6.08
N SER A 163 18.05 2.08 -6.81
CA SER A 163 18.85 3.31 -6.99
C SER A 163 18.64 3.95 -8.37
N ASP A 164 18.34 3.16 -9.41
CA ASP A 164 18.02 3.67 -10.74
C ASP A 164 16.50 3.73 -10.96
N PRO A 165 15.89 4.93 -11.02
CA PRO A 165 14.47 5.07 -11.26
C PRO A 165 14.07 4.95 -12.73
N SER A 166 15.01 4.86 -13.68
CA SER A 166 14.75 5.01 -15.12
C SER A 166 13.67 4.05 -15.65
N ALA A 167 13.75 2.78 -15.29
CA ALA A 167 12.80 1.76 -15.71
C ALA A 167 11.44 1.92 -15.01
N ILE A 168 11.45 2.06 -13.68
CA ILE A 168 10.22 2.13 -12.87
C ILE A 168 9.45 3.45 -13.05
N LYS A 169 10.13 4.52 -13.48
CA LYS A 169 9.52 5.82 -13.80
C LYS A 169 9.50 6.10 -15.30
N SER A 170 9.66 5.07 -16.13
CA SER A 170 9.58 5.21 -17.59
C SER A 170 8.26 5.86 -17.99
N ALA A 171 8.30 6.71 -19.03
CA ALA A 171 7.12 7.36 -19.58
C ALA A 171 6.03 6.36 -20.01
N PHE A 172 6.43 5.13 -20.34
CA PHE A 172 5.53 4.02 -20.64
C PHE A 172 4.55 3.71 -19.49
N TYR A 173 4.98 3.88 -18.24
CA TYR A 173 4.15 3.65 -17.04
C TYR A 173 3.54 4.93 -16.46
N SER A 174 3.61 6.06 -17.18
CA SER A 174 3.23 7.38 -16.66
C SER A 174 1.78 7.45 -16.16
N GLU A 175 0.84 6.76 -16.82
CA GLU A 175 -0.56 6.70 -16.37
C GLU A 175 -0.70 6.03 -14.99
N HIS A 176 0.05 4.95 -14.75
CA HIS A 176 0.07 4.25 -13.46
C HIS A 176 0.80 5.06 -12.39
N ALA A 177 1.93 5.65 -12.75
CA ALA A 177 2.70 6.51 -11.84
C ALA A 177 1.94 7.79 -11.45
N ALA A 178 1.05 8.30 -12.31
CA ALA A 178 0.18 9.43 -11.98
C ALA A 178 -0.92 9.06 -10.97
N ARG A 179 -1.40 7.81 -10.99
CA ARG A 179 -2.41 7.30 -10.05
C ARG A 179 -1.80 6.95 -8.69
N ALA A 180 -0.59 6.40 -8.67
CA ALA A 180 0.17 6.11 -7.47
C ALA A 180 1.67 6.41 -7.70
N PRO A 181 2.20 7.53 -7.19
CA PRO A 181 3.60 7.90 -7.41
C PRO A 181 4.57 6.86 -6.86
N VAL A 182 5.69 6.69 -7.56
CA VAL A 182 6.81 5.84 -7.12
C VAL A 182 7.91 6.68 -6.50
N PHE A 183 8.37 6.25 -5.34
CA PHE A 183 9.57 6.74 -4.68
C PHE A 183 10.62 5.63 -4.73
N VAL A 184 11.86 5.96 -5.09
CA VAL A 184 12.99 5.03 -5.02
C VAL A 184 13.87 5.37 -3.82
N ARG A 185 14.96 4.63 -3.59
CA ARG A 185 15.83 4.77 -2.41
C ARG A 185 16.18 6.20 -2.04
N ASP A 186 16.58 6.99 -3.04
CA ASP A 186 17.05 8.38 -2.83
C ASP A 186 15.91 9.41 -2.80
N ASP A 187 14.65 8.97 -2.95
CA ASP A 187 13.46 9.83 -2.85
C ASP A 187 12.87 9.86 -1.43
N ALA A 188 13.59 9.40 -0.40
CA ALA A 188 13.07 9.31 0.97
C ALA A 188 12.47 10.64 1.46
N ASP A 189 13.14 11.77 1.21
CA ASP A 189 12.65 13.10 1.58
C ASP A 189 11.37 13.48 0.82
N ARG A 190 11.29 13.14 -0.47
CA ARG A 190 10.09 13.39 -1.28
C ARG A 190 8.91 12.53 -0.83
N LEU A 191 9.17 11.30 -0.39
CA LEU A 191 8.14 10.46 0.22
C LEU A 191 7.70 11.08 1.56
N SER A 192 8.62 11.54 2.41
CA SER A 192 8.29 12.24 3.65
C SER A 192 7.41 13.46 3.41
N GLU A 193 7.73 14.28 2.41
CA GLU A 193 6.90 15.42 1.98
C GLU A 193 5.51 14.97 1.51
N PHE A 194 5.44 13.92 0.69
CA PHE A 194 4.18 13.34 0.23
C PHE A 194 3.31 12.85 1.39
N LEU A 195 3.90 12.14 2.36
CA LEU A 195 3.18 11.69 3.55
C LEU A 195 2.68 12.87 4.38
N LYS A 196 3.53 13.89 4.62
CA LYS A 196 3.18 15.08 5.40
C LYS A 196 2.09 15.92 4.73
N GLN A 197 2.12 16.00 3.40
CA GLN A 197 1.12 16.72 2.62
C GLN A 197 -0.28 16.12 2.83
N HIS A 198 -0.36 14.78 2.85
CA HIS A 198 -1.64 14.09 2.98
C HIS A 198 -2.05 13.90 4.43
N VAL A 199 -1.12 13.60 5.33
CA VAL A 199 -1.37 13.37 6.77
C VAL A 199 -0.74 14.51 7.57
N ARG A 200 -1.48 15.61 7.65
CA ARG A 200 -1.05 16.84 8.34
C ARG A 200 -1.29 16.79 9.85
N TYR A 201 -2.37 16.14 10.27
CA TYR A 201 -2.75 15.96 11.67
C TYR A 201 -2.98 14.48 11.97
N GLY A 202 -2.91 14.09 13.24
CA GLY A 202 -3.09 12.70 13.67
C GLY A 202 -4.50 12.14 13.48
N ASP A 203 -4.66 10.85 13.77
CA ASP A 203 -5.89 10.10 13.57
C ASP A 203 -6.83 10.24 14.77
N LYS A 204 -7.68 11.26 14.73
CA LYS A 204 -8.71 11.51 15.76
C LYS A 204 -9.99 10.71 15.55
N SER A 205 -10.22 10.26 14.32
CA SER A 205 -11.48 9.64 13.88
C SER A 205 -11.45 8.11 13.91
N ARG A 206 -10.34 7.51 14.33
CA ARG A 206 -10.11 6.05 14.31
C ARG A 206 -10.27 5.49 12.90
N ILE A 207 -9.62 6.13 11.92
CA ILE A 207 -9.73 5.81 10.50
C ILE A 207 -9.38 4.35 10.23
N LEU A 208 -8.31 3.84 10.84
CA LEU A 208 -7.94 2.43 10.68
C LEU A 208 -9.03 1.47 11.18
N TYR A 209 -9.72 1.81 12.27
CA TYR A 209 -10.85 1.02 12.76
C TYR A 209 -12.02 1.05 11.78
N LYS A 210 -12.36 2.24 11.24
CA LYS A 210 -13.39 2.42 10.20
C LYS A 210 -13.07 1.63 8.93
N ILE A 211 -11.80 1.62 8.49
CA ILE A 211 -11.36 0.85 7.31
C ILE A 211 -11.43 -0.66 7.58
N ASP A 212 -11.10 -1.10 8.79
CA ASP A 212 -11.01 -2.53 9.11
C ASP A 212 -12.36 -3.18 9.44
N HIS A 213 -13.24 -2.44 10.11
CA HIS A 213 -14.54 -2.91 10.61
C HIS A 213 -15.71 -2.28 9.86
N GLY A 214 -15.42 -1.41 8.89
CA GLY A 214 -16.41 -0.77 8.04
C GLY A 214 -17.25 -1.80 7.31
N ARG A 215 -18.53 -1.49 7.13
CA ARG A 215 -19.44 -2.36 6.40
C ARG A 215 -18.93 -2.54 4.97
N LEU A 216 -18.83 -3.79 4.53
CA LEU A 216 -18.53 -4.09 3.14
C LEU A 216 -19.81 -4.05 2.30
N ARG A 217 -19.81 -3.24 1.24
CA ARG A 217 -20.88 -3.13 0.26
C ARG A 217 -20.26 -2.75 -1.10
N PRO A 218 -20.57 -3.49 -2.18
CA PRO A 218 -20.23 -3.06 -3.54
C PRO A 218 -20.70 -1.63 -3.81
N SER A 219 -19.83 -0.80 -4.38
CA SER A 219 -20.20 0.55 -4.78
C SER A 219 -21.29 0.52 -5.85
N LYS A 220 -22.09 1.59 -5.97
CA LYS A 220 -23.07 1.70 -7.07
C LYS A 220 -22.38 1.58 -8.43
N ASN A 221 -21.21 2.21 -8.54
CA ASN A 221 -20.39 2.12 -9.74
C ASN A 221 -19.98 0.67 -10.03
N LEU A 222 -19.59 -0.10 -9.00
CA LEU A 222 -19.26 -1.51 -9.16
C LEU A 222 -20.45 -2.37 -9.64
N ALA A 223 -21.66 -2.06 -9.18
CA ALA A 223 -22.87 -2.75 -9.65
C ALA A 223 -23.17 -2.44 -11.12
N ASP A 224 -22.96 -1.18 -11.54
CA ASP A 224 -23.11 -0.76 -12.94
C ASP A 224 -22.01 -1.37 -13.83
N HIS A 225 -20.77 -1.45 -13.31
CA HIS A 225 -19.65 -2.16 -13.92
C HIS A 225 -19.96 -3.65 -14.15
N LEU A 226 -20.60 -4.33 -13.20
CA LEU A 226 -21.07 -5.72 -13.39
C LEU A 226 -22.06 -5.83 -14.55
N ALA A 227 -22.99 -4.89 -14.67
CA ALA A 227 -23.95 -4.86 -15.77
C ALA A 227 -23.26 -4.58 -17.12
N SER A 228 -22.25 -3.72 -17.13
CA SER A 228 -21.45 -3.39 -18.31
C SER A 228 -20.50 -4.52 -18.74
N LEU A 229 -19.98 -5.32 -17.79
CA LEU A 229 -19.25 -6.56 -18.08
C LEU A 229 -20.12 -7.62 -18.75
N LEU A 230 -21.37 -7.75 -18.32
CA LEU A 230 -22.33 -8.62 -19.00
C LEU A 230 -22.61 -8.16 -20.44
N GLN A 231 -22.28 -6.92 -20.78
CA GLN A 231 -22.34 -6.35 -22.13
C GLN A 231 -20.99 -6.45 -22.88
N GLY A 232 -19.96 -7.03 -22.26
CA GLY A 232 -18.64 -7.26 -22.88
C GLY A 232 -17.59 -6.17 -22.67
N ASN A 233 -17.88 -5.16 -21.83
CA ASN A 233 -16.93 -4.08 -21.54
C ASN A 233 -15.96 -4.45 -20.42
N ARG A 234 -14.76 -3.86 -20.41
CA ARG A 234 -13.77 -4.05 -19.34
C ARG A 234 -14.06 -3.09 -18.19
N GLU A 235 -14.44 -3.62 -17.03
CA GLU A 235 -14.89 -2.79 -15.90
C GLU A 235 -14.21 -3.13 -14.57
N PHE A 236 -13.42 -4.20 -14.51
CA PHE A 236 -12.65 -4.57 -13.33
C PHE A 236 -11.15 -4.45 -13.58
N GLU A 237 -10.48 -3.84 -12.61
CA GLU A 237 -9.03 -3.84 -12.54
C GLU A 237 -8.55 -5.20 -12.04
N MET A 238 -7.58 -5.76 -12.77
CA MET A 238 -6.92 -7.00 -12.37
C MET A 238 -5.91 -6.68 -11.28
N ILE A 239 -5.74 -7.57 -10.32
CA ILE A 239 -4.74 -7.38 -9.25
C ILE A 239 -3.61 -8.40 -9.37
N ASP A 240 -2.39 -7.94 -9.12
CA ASP A 240 -1.16 -8.74 -9.07
C ASP A 240 -1.05 -9.80 -10.18
N ASP A 241 -1.08 -11.08 -9.81
CA ASP A 241 -0.89 -12.24 -10.68
C ASP A 241 -1.95 -12.29 -11.79
N GLN A 242 -3.15 -11.76 -11.56
CA GLN A 242 -4.17 -11.66 -12.60
C GLN A 242 -3.70 -10.75 -13.74
N LYS A 243 -3.07 -9.61 -13.41
CA LYS A 243 -2.54 -8.67 -14.38
C LYS A 243 -1.37 -9.29 -15.14
N VAL A 244 -0.46 -9.97 -14.45
CA VAL A 244 0.68 -10.66 -15.08
C VAL A 244 0.19 -11.72 -16.07
N VAL A 245 -0.75 -12.58 -15.67
CA VAL A 245 -1.30 -13.64 -16.53
C VAL A 245 -2.06 -13.07 -17.72
N TYR A 246 -2.78 -11.95 -17.54
CA TYR A 246 -3.55 -11.34 -18.61
C TYR A 246 -2.69 -10.72 -19.71
N GLU A 247 -1.57 -10.09 -19.33
CA GLU A 247 -0.64 -9.44 -20.27
C GLU A 247 0.35 -10.44 -20.91
N THR A 248 0.15 -11.75 -20.73
CA THR A 248 1.03 -12.81 -21.26
C THR A 248 0.81 -13.07 -22.74
#